data_AF-A0A512ID63-F1
#
_entry.id   AF-A0A512ID63-F1
#
_cell.length_a   1.000
_cell.length_b   1.000
_cell.length_c   1.000
_cell.angle_alpha   90.00
_cell.angle_beta   90.00
_cell.angle_gamma   90.00
#
_symmetry.space_group_name_H-M   'P 1'
#
loop_
_entity.id
_entity.type
_entity.pdbx_description
1 polymer ?
#
loop_
_entity_poly.entity_id
_entity_poly.type
_entity_poly.pdbx_seq_one_letter_code
_entity_poly.pdbx_strand_id
1 'polypeptide(L)'
;MQKVIAVLAALAGVAFGPAAPPWAVSELHEDGTGFVTGNDVRAALGWDDATLRAEAASLEFVAESESVTGISWSCVHAGTAEVLPRRTDLVVTESRAITSRPQTVWWGTVTGFRLQGFDGRGASSAVPEGPAPGSCPAGPWSLVEGSTQTVETAGEPVLMVRHDGVQHPVPVG
;
A
#
# COMPACT_ATOMS: atom_id res chain seq x y z
N MET A 1 -63.63 -16.91 -3.91
CA MET A 1 -62.92 -16.90 -2.60
C MET A 1 -61.77 -17.88 -2.67
N GLN A 2 -60.66 -17.56 -1.98
CA GLN A 2 -59.44 -18.35 -1.77
C GLN A 2 -58.16 -17.81 -2.47
N LYS A 3 -57.37 -17.20 -1.59
CA LYS A 3 -56.00 -16.67 -1.63
C LYS A 3 -54.98 -17.62 -2.25
N VAL A 4 -53.95 -17.08 -2.93
CA VAL A 4 -52.54 -17.43 -2.68
C VAL A 4 -51.65 -16.20 -2.95
N ILE A 5 -51.02 -15.70 -1.89
CA ILE A 5 -49.88 -14.78 -1.94
C ILE A 5 -48.64 -15.65 -2.10
N ALA A 6 -47.85 -15.44 -3.16
CA ALA A 6 -46.53 -16.04 -3.31
C ALA A 6 -45.47 -14.95 -3.12
N VAL A 7 -44.92 -14.89 -1.91
CA VAL A 7 -43.69 -14.14 -1.61
C VAL A 7 -42.53 -14.98 -2.13
N LEU A 8 -41.90 -14.55 -3.22
CA LEU A 8 -40.63 -15.11 -3.69
C LEU A 8 -39.49 -14.39 -2.97
N ALA A 9 -38.98 -15.03 -1.92
CA ALA A 9 -37.68 -14.71 -1.34
C ALA A 9 -36.60 -15.20 -2.31
N ALA A 10 -35.93 -14.27 -2.99
CA ALA A 10 -34.73 -14.58 -3.75
C ALA A 10 -33.51 -14.47 -2.83
N LEU A 11 -32.87 -15.61 -2.59
CA LEU A 11 -31.67 -15.81 -1.80
C LEU A 11 -30.52 -14.90 -2.28
N ALA A 12 -29.94 -14.14 -1.35
CA ALA A 12 -28.65 -13.50 -1.54
C ALA A 12 -27.60 -14.58 -1.82
N GLY A 13 -27.08 -14.62 -3.04
CA GLY A 13 -26.01 -15.52 -3.42
C GLY A 13 -24.75 -15.20 -2.61
N VAL A 14 -24.37 -16.10 -1.72
CA VAL A 14 -23.02 -16.08 -1.12
C VAL A 14 -22.07 -16.44 -2.25
N ALA A 15 -21.34 -15.45 -2.76
CA ALA A 15 -20.28 -15.68 -3.74
C ALA A 15 -19.15 -16.48 -3.06
N PHE A 16 -19.20 -17.81 -3.20
CA PHE A 16 -18.07 -18.69 -2.88
C PHE A 16 -17.01 -18.48 -3.97
N GLY A 17 -16.09 -17.54 -3.74
CA GLY A 17 -14.91 -17.40 -4.59
C GLY A 17 -14.08 -18.69 -4.56
N PRO A 18 -13.49 -19.14 -5.69
CA PRO A 18 -12.73 -20.39 -5.77
C PRO A 18 -11.51 -20.33 -4.86
N ALA A 19 -11.43 -21.19 -3.84
CA ALA A 19 -10.29 -21.27 -2.91
C ALA A 19 -8.98 -21.33 -3.72
N ALA A 20 -8.05 -20.42 -3.43
CA ALA A 20 -6.79 -20.38 -4.15
C ALA A 20 -6.00 -21.67 -3.85
N PRO A 21 -5.43 -22.32 -4.89
CA PRO A 21 -4.70 -23.56 -4.71
C PRO A 21 -3.35 -23.32 -3.97
N PRO A 22 -2.74 -24.36 -3.39
CA PRO A 22 -1.46 -24.27 -2.66
C PRO A 22 -0.24 -23.92 -3.55
N TRP A 23 -0.44 -23.77 -4.86
CA TRP A 23 0.54 -23.23 -5.81
C TRP A 23 0.26 -21.78 -6.21
N ALA A 24 -0.79 -21.17 -5.67
CA ALA A 24 -1.06 -19.75 -5.89
C ALA A 24 0.14 -18.96 -5.37
N VAL A 25 0.66 -18.08 -6.23
CA VAL A 25 1.73 -17.14 -5.86
C VAL A 25 1.08 -16.01 -5.05
N SER A 26 1.84 -15.44 -4.12
CA SER A 26 1.39 -14.23 -3.46
C SER A 26 1.35 -13.10 -4.48
N GLU A 27 0.17 -12.53 -4.69
CA GLU A 27 -0.09 -11.53 -5.71
C GLU A 27 -1.03 -10.45 -5.15
N LEU A 28 -0.75 -9.20 -5.52
CA LEU A 28 -1.57 -8.04 -5.23
C LEU A 28 -1.91 -7.35 -6.55
N HIS A 29 -3.19 -7.28 -6.88
CA HIS A 29 -3.67 -6.53 -8.03
C HIS A 29 -3.88 -5.05 -7.69
N GLU A 30 -3.97 -4.20 -8.72
CA GLU A 30 -4.14 -2.74 -8.57
C GLU A 30 -5.40 -2.34 -7.79
N ASP A 31 -6.44 -3.19 -7.77
CA ASP A 31 -7.68 -2.96 -7.03
C ASP A 31 -7.64 -3.44 -5.57
N GLY A 32 -6.50 -3.96 -5.12
CA GLY A 32 -6.31 -4.51 -3.78
C GLY A 32 -6.84 -5.94 -3.61
N THR A 33 -7.27 -6.60 -4.69
CA THR A 33 -7.60 -8.03 -4.68
C THR A 33 -6.36 -8.88 -4.94
N GLY A 34 -6.46 -10.18 -4.67
CA GLY A 34 -5.34 -11.10 -4.83
C GLY A 34 -5.33 -12.19 -3.78
N PHE A 35 -4.15 -12.75 -3.55
CA PHE A 35 -3.96 -13.84 -2.60
C PHE A 35 -2.59 -13.76 -1.94
N VAL A 36 -2.51 -14.17 -0.68
CA VAL A 36 -1.24 -14.34 0.03
C VAL A 36 -1.15 -15.75 0.56
N THR A 37 -0.06 -16.45 0.29
CA THR A 37 0.11 -17.80 0.81
C THR A 37 0.38 -17.79 2.31
N GLY A 38 -0.06 -18.83 3.02
CA GLY A 38 0.29 -19.00 4.43
C GLY A 38 1.80 -19.16 4.63
N ASN A 39 2.52 -19.65 3.61
CA ASN A 39 3.97 -19.77 3.65
C ASN A 39 4.66 -18.40 3.67
N ASP A 40 4.21 -17.47 2.83
CA ASP A 40 4.82 -16.14 2.72
C ASP A 40 4.52 -15.29 3.96
N VAL A 41 3.32 -15.42 4.53
CA VAL A 41 2.99 -14.79 5.82
C VAL A 41 3.89 -15.32 6.94
N ARG A 42 4.09 -16.65 7.01
CA ARG A 42 5.00 -17.23 8.00
C ARG A 42 6.44 -16.80 7.80
N ALA A 43 6.91 -16.73 6.56
CA ALA A 43 8.25 -16.26 6.26
C ALA A 43 8.45 -14.79 6.66
N ALA A 44 7.47 -13.93 6.39
CA ALA A 44 7.50 -12.51 6.74
C ALA A 44 7.48 -12.27 8.27
N LEU A 45 6.72 -13.08 9.01
CA LEU A 45 6.52 -12.94 10.46
C LEU A 45 7.46 -13.83 11.30
N GLY A 46 8.16 -14.78 10.69
CA GLY A 46 8.96 -15.78 11.40
C GLY A 46 8.12 -16.78 12.20
N TRP A 47 6.91 -17.10 11.73
CA TRP A 47 5.94 -17.94 12.44
C TRP A 47 5.92 -19.39 11.97
N ASP A 48 5.44 -20.28 12.84
CA ASP A 48 5.09 -21.65 12.49
C ASP A 48 3.59 -21.80 12.13
N ASP A 49 3.17 -23.01 11.75
CA ASP A 49 1.77 -23.28 11.38
C ASP A 49 0.80 -23.14 12.55
N ALA A 50 1.26 -23.41 13.78
CA ALA A 50 0.41 -23.33 14.96
C ALA A 50 0.09 -21.87 15.29
N THR A 51 1.10 -21.01 15.24
CA THR A 51 0.99 -19.56 15.46
C THR A 51 0.17 -18.92 14.35
N LEU A 52 0.43 -19.24 13.08
CA LEU A 52 -0.38 -18.74 11.97
C LEU A 52 -1.85 -19.11 12.14
N ARG A 53 -2.16 -20.34 12.57
CA ARG A 53 -3.55 -20.78 12.77
C ARG A 53 -4.23 -20.01 13.91
N ALA A 54 -3.52 -19.74 15.00
CA ALA A 54 -4.07 -19.03 16.14
C ALA A 54 -4.33 -17.55 15.82
N GLU A 55 -3.42 -16.92 15.08
CA GLU A 55 -3.42 -15.48 14.84
C GLU A 55 -3.96 -15.07 13.46
N ALA A 56 -4.37 -16.01 12.60
CA ALA A 56 -4.84 -15.68 11.25
C ALA A 56 -5.99 -14.65 11.20
N ALA A 57 -6.81 -14.57 12.25
CA ALA A 57 -7.91 -13.61 12.33
C ALA A 57 -7.47 -12.20 12.79
N SER A 58 -6.29 -12.07 13.40
CA SER A 58 -5.74 -10.79 13.88
C SER A 58 -4.85 -10.09 12.84
N LEU A 59 -4.44 -10.80 11.79
CA LEU A 59 -3.61 -10.26 10.72
C LEU A 59 -4.36 -9.25 9.85
N GLU A 60 -3.71 -8.13 9.60
CA GLU A 60 -4.16 -7.13 8.65
C GLU A 60 -3.21 -7.07 7.45
N PHE A 61 -3.74 -6.76 6.27
CA PHE A 61 -2.94 -6.57 5.06
C PHE A 61 -3.04 -5.13 4.61
N VAL A 62 -1.91 -4.58 4.14
CA VAL A 62 -1.78 -3.19 3.73
C VAL A 62 -0.97 -3.16 2.44
N ALA A 63 -1.43 -2.40 1.45
CA ALA A 63 -0.56 -2.00 0.34
C ALA A 63 0.11 -0.68 0.73
N GLU A 64 1.44 -0.66 0.72
CA GLU A 64 2.23 0.53 0.99
C GLU A 64 2.96 0.96 -0.28
N SER A 65 2.77 2.18 -0.72
CA SER A 65 3.47 2.75 -1.88
C SER A 65 4.23 3.99 -1.46
N GLU A 66 5.45 4.12 -1.97
CA GLU A 66 6.27 5.31 -1.80
C GLU A 66 6.38 6.04 -3.13
N SER A 67 6.16 7.35 -3.14
CA SER A 67 6.43 8.19 -4.29
C SER A 67 7.38 9.31 -3.91
N VAL A 68 8.25 9.68 -4.85
CA VAL A 68 9.21 10.77 -4.66
C VAL A 68 8.85 11.88 -5.64
N THR A 69 8.50 13.03 -5.10
CA THR A 69 8.32 14.26 -5.88
C THR A 69 9.57 15.12 -5.73
N GLY A 70 10.42 15.11 -6.75
CA GLY A 70 11.59 15.98 -6.83
C GLY A 70 11.20 17.37 -7.31
N ILE A 71 11.46 18.39 -6.50
CA ILE A 71 11.24 19.80 -6.84
C ILE A 71 12.60 20.46 -6.96
N SER A 72 12.97 20.91 -8.16
CA SER A 72 14.22 21.62 -8.42
C SER A 72 13.95 23.07 -8.81
N TRP A 73 14.90 23.95 -8.50
CA TRP A 73 14.88 25.36 -8.89
C TRP A 73 16.30 25.91 -8.94
N SER A 74 16.46 27.11 -9.49
CA SER A 74 17.75 27.79 -9.55
C SER A 74 17.71 29.10 -8.79
N CYS A 75 18.80 29.40 -8.08
CA CYS A 75 19.05 30.70 -7.47
C CYS A 75 20.17 31.40 -8.23
N VAL A 76 20.05 32.71 -8.44
CA VAL A 76 21.10 33.54 -9.04
C VAL A 76 21.67 34.46 -7.98
N HIS A 77 22.99 34.63 -7.96
CA HIS A 77 23.65 35.59 -7.08
C HIS A 77 23.63 36.98 -7.72
N ALA A 78 23.11 37.98 -7.01
CA ALA A 78 23.00 39.33 -7.53
C ALA A 78 24.41 39.92 -7.79
N GLY A 79 24.55 40.60 -8.93
CA GLY A 79 25.82 41.20 -9.33
C GLY A 79 26.85 40.23 -9.91
N THR A 80 26.51 38.95 -10.07
CA THR A 80 27.36 37.96 -10.76
C THR A 80 26.53 37.13 -11.75
N ALA A 81 27.20 36.23 -12.50
CA ALA A 81 26.55 35.24 -13.37
C ALA A 81 26.43 33.86 -12.69
N GLU A 82 26.61 33.80 -11.37
CA GLU A 82 26.60 32.55 -10.62
C GLU A 82 25.18 32.02 -10.45
N VAL A 83 24.98 30.75 -10.79
CA VAL A 83 23.71 30.03 -10.63
C VAL A 83 23.92 28.85 -9.71
N LEU A 84 23.10 28.78 -8.66
CA LEU A 84 23.06 27.70 -7.70
C LEU A 84 21.82 26.84 -7.94
N PRO A 85 21.95 25.61 -8.45
CA PRO A 85 20.84 24.68 -8.49
C PRO A 85 20.46 24.25 -7.07
N ARG A 86 19.17 24.12 -6.84
CA ARG A 86 18.57 23.68 -5.58
C ARG A 86 17.56 22.58 -5.88
N ARG A 87 17.38 21.71 -4.91
CA ARG A 87 16.44 20.60 -4.98
C ARG A 87 15.93 20.26 -3.60
N THR A 88 14.69 19.85 -3.55
CA THR A 88 14.06 19.17 -2.40
C THR A 88 13.31 17.98 -2.94
N ASP A 89 13.44 16.86 -2.24
CA ASP A 89 12.65 15.68 -2.52
C ASP A 89 11.53 15.59 -1.49
N LEU A 90 10.30 15.41 -1.94
CA LEU A 90 9.17 15.12 -1.08
C LEU A 90 8.89 13.62 -1.20
N VAL A 91 9.23 12.88 -0.16
CA VAL A 91 8.93 11.45 -0.07
C VAL A 91 7.53 11.31 0.52
N VAL A 92 6.59 10.78 -0.25
CA VAL A 92 5.21 10.54 0.16
C VAL A 92 5.01 9.04 0.32
N THR A 93 4.68 8.61 1.54
CA THR A 93 4.32 7.23 1.84
C THR A 93 2.81 7.14 1.97
N GLU A 94 2.18 6.27 1.19
CA GLU A 94 0.75 5.99 1.27
C GLU A 94 0.54 4.53 1.67
N SER A 95 -0.34 4.33 2.65
CA SER A 95 -0.78 3.01 3.09
C SER A 95 -2.28 2.86 2.84
N ARG A 96 -2.69 1.72 2.28
CA ARG A 96 -4.09 1.38 2.02
C ARG A 96 -4.38 0.01 2.63
N ALA A 97 -5.30 -0.04 3.58
CA ALA A 97 -5.68 -1.30 4.20
C ALA A 97 -6.55 -2.14 3.24
N ILE A 98 -6.37 -3.46 3.34
CA ILE A 98 -6.99 -4.44 2.46
C ILE A 98 -7.91 -5.33 3.29
N THR A 99 -9.15 -5.49 2.84
CA THR A 99 -10.02 -6.51 3.42
C THR A 99 -9.46 -7.88 3.06
N SER A 100 -9.21 -8.72 4.06
CA SER A 100 -8.70 -10.08 3.84
C SER A 100 -9.59 -11.12 4.51
N ARG A 101 -9.51 -12.36 4.01
CA ARG A 101 -10.14 -13.50 4.64
C ARG A 101 -9.19 -14.70 4.66
N PRO A 102 -8.90 -15.29 5.83
CA PRO A 102 -8.12 -16.52 5.88
C PRO A 102 -8.84 -17.64 5.14
N GLN A 103 -8.07 -18.42 4.41
CA GLN A 103 -8.50 -19.64 3.75
C GLN A 103 -7.98 -20.82 4.56
N THR A 104 -8.89 -21.69 4.94
CA THR A 104 -8.57 -22.92 5.67
C THR A 104 -9.07 -24.13 4.92
N VAL A 105 -8.31 -25.22 5.03
CA VAL A 105 -8.75 -26.55 4.60
C VAL A 105 -9.55 -27.23 5.72
N TRP A 106 -10.24 -28.33 5.41
CA TRP A 106 -11.18 -28.99 6.32
C TRP A 106 -10.58 -29.47 7.66
N TRP A 107 -9.26 -29.64 7.74
CA TRP A 107 -8.53 -29.94 8.99
C TRP A 107 -8.01 -28.69 9.74
N GLY A 108 -8.44 -27.48 9.34
CA GLY A 108 -8.15 -26.22 10.04
C GLY A 108 -6.77 -25.62 9.76
N THR A 109 -5.98 -26.12 8.83
CA THR A 109 -4.73 -25.44 8.40
C THR A 109 -5.05 -24.22 7.57
N VAL A 110 -4.41 -23.10 7.88
CA VAL A 110 -4.47 -21.87 7.10
C VAL A 110 -3.57 -22.01 5.89
N THR A 111 -4.15 -22.04 4.69
CA THR A 111 -3.39 -22.14 3.43
C THR A 111 -3.00 -20.79 2.87
N GLY A 112 -3.68 -19.72 3.31
CA GLY A 112 -3.37 -18.35 2.92
C GLY A 112 -4.54 -17.41 3.18
N PHE A 113 -4.53 -16.26 2.51
CA PHE A 113 -5.46 -15.15 2.71
C PHE A 113 -5.95 -14.65 1.36
N ARG A 114 -7.26 -14.64 1.16
CA ARG A 114 -7.86 -13.97 0.01
C ARG A 114 -7.92 -12.48 0.31
N LEU A 115 -7.33 -11.67 -0.56
CA LEU A 115 -7.47 -10.22 -0.55
C LEU A 115 -8.73 -9.84 -1.34
N GLN A 116 -9.59 -9.02 -0.76
CA GLN A 116 -10.92 -8.70 -1.27
C GLN A 116 -11.06 -7.25 -1.77
N GLY A 117 -9.95 -6.51 -1.82
CA GLY A 117 -9.92 -5.10 -2.21
C GLY A 117 -9.61 -4.16 -1.05
N PHE A 118 -9.31 -2.91 -1.41
CA PHE A 118 -9.10 -1.84 -0.43
C PHE A 118 -10.37 -1.55 0.38
N ASP A 119 -10.22 -1.40 1.69
CA ASP A 119 -11.35 -1.21 2.61
C ASP A 119 -11.69 0.26 2.91
N GLY A 120 -10.94 1.19 2.28
CA GLY A 120 -11.09 2.63 2.44
C GLY A 120 -10.34 3.22 3.64
N ARG A 121 -9.71 2.40 4.50
CA ARG A 121 -8.79 2.87 5.53
C ARG A 121 -7.39 3.02 4.93
N GLY A 122 -6.64 3.99 5.44
CA GLY A 122 -5.28 4.27 5.01
C GLY A 122 -4.70 5.47 5.72
N ALA A 123 -3.42 5.71 5.49
CA ALA A 123 -2.72 6.89 5.95
C ALA A 123 -1.75 7.36 4.86
N SER A 124 -1.55 8.67 4.80
CA SER A 124 -0.54 9.29 3.95
C SER A 124 0.36 10.14 4.85
N SER A 125 1.66 10.07 4.61
CA SER A 125 2.66 10.95 5.21
C SER A 125 3.54 11.53 4.11
N ALA A 126 4.07 12.71 4.34
CA ALA A 126 4.99 13.36 3.41
C ALA A 126 6.16 13.95 4.20
N VAL A 127 7.38 13.59 3.81
CA VAL A 127 8.61 14.05 4.46
C VAL A 127 9.43 14.85 3.43
N PRO A 128 9.60 16.17 3.65
CA PRO A 128 10.47 16.96 2.79
C PRO A 128 11.94 16.75 3.17
N GLU A 129 12.74 16.38 2.19
CA GLU A 129 14.19 16.22 2.28
C GLU A 129 14.88 17.38 1.56
N GLY A 130 15.32 18.37 2.34
CA GLY A 130 16.08 19.50 1.84
C GLY A 130 15.48 20.87 2.17
N PRO A 131 15.90 21.94 1.48
CA PRO A 131 15.39 23.29 1.70
C PRO A 131 13.89 23.42 1.42
N ALA A 132 13.26 24.51 1.85
CA ALA A 132 11.89 24.78 1.42
C ALA A 132 11.86 25.00 -0.11
N PRO A 133 10.90 24.42 -0.85
CA PRO A 133 10.74 24.66 -2.29
C PRO A 133 10.78 26.15 -2.65
N GLY A 134 11.57 26.50 -3.66
CA GLY A 134 11.72 27.88 -4.13
C GLY A 134 12.55 28.79 -3.21
N SER A 135 13.15 28.26 -2.12
CA SER A 135 13.99 29.05 -1.23
C SER A 135 15.43 29.18 -1.74
N CYS A 136 15.99 30.37 -1.61
CA CYS A 136 17.40 30.65 -1.87
C CYS A 136 18.15 30.92 -0.57
N PRO A 137 19.49 30.74 -0.54
CA PRO A 137 20.30 31.16 0.59
C PRO A 137 20.06 32.64 0.91
N ALA A 138 20.24 33.03 2.18
CA ALA A 138 20.06 34.42 2.59
C ALA A 138 21.15 35.30 1.97
N GLY A 139 20.75 36.20 1.05
CA GLY A 139 21.59 37.25 0.48
C GLY A 139 22.84 36.77 -0.28
N PRO A 140 23.28 37.51 -1.31
CA PRO A 140 22.49 38.24 -2.29
C PRO A 140 21.89 37.27 -3.33
N TRP A 141 21.32 36.14 -2.91
CA TRP A 141 20.70 35.16 -3.82
C TRP A 141 19.21 35.47 -4.04
N SER A 142 18.75 35.33 -5.28
CA SER A 142 17.33 35.42 -5.63
C SER A 142 16.90 34.23 -6.49
N LEU A 143 15.64 33.83 -6.37
CA LEU A 143 15.06 32.78 -7.20
C LEU A 143 15.08 33.22 -8.67
N VAL A 144 15.49 32.33 -9.57
CA VAL A 144 15.31 32.52 -11.01
C VAL A 144 13.86 32.21 -11.34
N GLU A 145 13.11 33.21 -11.78
CA GLU A 145 11.70 33.07 -12.14
C GLU A 145 11.51 32.01 -13.24
N GLY A 146 10.51 31.14 -13.08
CA GLY A 146 10.23 30.05 -14.02
C GLY A 146 11.23 28.89 -14.00
N SER A 147 12.24 28.90 -13.10
CA SER A 147 13.21 27.80 -13.00
C SER A 147 12.70 26.58 -12.24
N THR A 148 11.54 26.69 -11.58
CA THR A 148 10.99 25.59 -10.78
C THR A 148 10.49 24.48 -11.69
N GLN A 149 10.96 23.26 -11.43
CA GLN A 149 10.54 22.04 -12.11
C GLN A 149 10.14 21.00 -11.07
N THR A 150 9.12 20.23 -11.40
CA THR A 150 8.64 19.13 -10.56
C THR A 150 8.66 17.86 -11.38
N VAL A 151 9.22 16.80 -10.81
CA VAL A 151 9.21 15.45 -11.38
C VAL A 151 8.71 14.50 -10.31
N GLU A 152 7.67 13.76 -10.63
CA GLU A 152 7.11 12.74 -9.77
C GLU A 152 7.57 11.36 -10.23
N THR A 153 8.01 10.53 -9.30
CA THR A 153 8.32 9.12 -9.53
C THR A 153 7.48 8.30 -8.56
N ALA A 154 6.47 7.60 -9.08
CA ALA A 154 5.67 6.68 -8.30
C ALA A 154 6.42 5.35 -8.14
N GLY A 155 6.51 4.85 -6.91
CA GLY A 155 6.94 3.49 -6.61
C GLY A 155 5.79 2.50 -6.73
N GLU A 156 6.14 1.24 -6.98
CA GLU A 156 5.17 0.15 -6.97
C GLU A 156 4.71 -0.14 -5.53
N PRO A 157 3.43 -0.48 -5.33
CA PRO A 157 2.93 -0.85 -4.02
C PRO A 157 3.56 -2.16 -3.54
N VAL A 158 4.07 -2.16 -2.32
CA VAL A 158 4.54 -3.34 -1.60
C VAL A 158 3.43 -3.86 -0.71
N LEU A 159 3.17 -5.17 -0.78
CA LEU A 159 2.23 -5.81 0.12
C LEU A 159 2.89 -6.04 1.49
N MET A 160 2.22 -5.55 2.53
CA MET A 160 2.65 -5.68 3.91
C MET A 160 1.62 -6.51 4.69
N VAL A 161 2.10 -7.38 5.58
CA VAL A 161 1.29 -7.99 6.64
C VAL A 161 1.57 -7.24 7.94
N ARG A 162 0.51 -6.85 8.65
CA ARG A 162 0.57 -6.14 9.92
C ARG A 162 0.07 -7.03 11.06
N HIS A 163 0.87 -7.10 12.12
CA HIS A 163 0.54 -7.77 13.36
C HIS A 163 1.02 -6.91 14.54
N ASP A 164 0.18 -6.69 15.55
CA ASP A 164 0.47 -5.83 16.71
C ASP A 164 1.03 -4.44 16.35
N GLY A 165 0.55 -3.87 15.24
CA GLY A 165 0.99 -2.57 14.74
C GLY A 165 2.34 -2.56 14.01
N VAL A 166 3.04 -3.70 13.91
CA VAL A 166 4.30 -3.84 13.16
C VAL A 166 4.00 -4.36 11.76
N GLN A 167 4.58 -3.72 10.74
CA GLN A 167 4.43 -4.11 9.35
C GLN A 167 5.63 -4.95 8.88
N HIS A 168 5.36 -6.02 8.13
CA HIS A 168 6.35 -6.91 7.55
C HIS A 168 6.10 -7.05 6.04
N PRO A 169 7.10 -6.87 5.17
CA PRO A 169 6.92 -7.04 3.74
C PRO A 169 6.65 -8.50 3.42
N VAL A 170 5.64 -8.72 2.58
CA VAL A 170 5.29 -10.03 2.04
C VAL A 170 5.87 -10.11 0.63
N PRO A 171 6.68 -11.14 0.32
CA PRO A 171 7.14 -11.37 -1.04
C PRO A 171 5.94 -11.57 -1.97
N VAL A 172 5.82 -10.74 -3.00
CA VAL A 172 4.91 -10.96 -4.13
C VAL A 172 5.75 -11.41 -5.34
N GLY A 173 5.20 -12.30 -6.16
CA GLY A 173 5.93 -12.96 -7.26
C GLY A 173 5.15 -13.04 -8.55
#